data_AF-A0A0K0YB43-F1
#
_entry.id   AF-A0A0K0YB43-F1
#
_cell.length_a   1.000
_cell.length_b   1.000
_cell.length_c   1.000
_cell.angle_alpha   90.00
_cell.angle_beta   90.00
_cell.angle_gamma   90.00
#
_symmetry.space_group_name_H-M   'P 1'
#
loop_
_entity.id
_entity.type
_entity.pdbx_description
1 polymer ?
#
loop_
_entity_poly.entity_id
_entity_poly.type
_entity_poly.pdbx_seq_one_letter_code
_entity_poly.pdbx_strand_id
1 'polypeptide(L)'
;MKAISKVQYLDTNENMQFTYTGKALQMLIQKGFLKQNGGRGGKVPKIAIIITDGKPTDINATQRRVKEAKQQGIIMFAIGVGEWRNKDEINLLASDPVDKHAFLIEDFDSLSSFEAKFAKKTCTAAIQAISMPPEGF
;
A
#
# COMPACT_ATOMS: atom_id res chain seq x y z
N MET A 1 11.46 -4.95 18.10
CA MET A 1 11.71 -5.08 16.64
C MET A 1 11.52 -3.69 16.03
N LYS A 2 12.51 -3.15 15.28
CA LYS A 2 12.32 -1.92 14.49
C LYS A 2 12.09 -2.32 13.04
N ALA A 3 10.93 -1.99 12.49
CA ALA A 3 10.55 -2.32 11.12
C ALA A 3 11.19 -1.39 10.07
N ILE A 4 11.64 -0.20 10.48
CA ILE A 4 12.21 0.81 9.59
C ILE A 4 13.52 1.32 10.23
N SER A 5 14.63 1.18 9.52
CA SER A 5 15.95 1.70 9.91
C SER A 5 16.34 2.97 9.14
N LYS A 6 15.73 3.21 7.97
CA LYS A 6 15.96 4.39 7.12
C LYS A 6 14.75 4.64 6.23
N VAL A 7 14.30 5.89 6.15
CA VAL A 7 13.30 6.34 5.16
C VAL A 7 14.04 6.75 3.89
N GLN A 8 13.60 6.25 2.73
CA GLN A 8 14.14 6.64 1.44
C GLN A 8 13.17 7.60 0.75
N TYR A 9 13.61 8.85 0.57
CA TYR A 9 12.89 9.85 -0.22
C TYR A 9 13.22 9.68 -1.70
N LEU A 10 12.20 9.81 -2.56
CA LEU A 10 12.35 9.78 -4.02
C LEU A 10 12.30 11.23 -4.51
N ASP A 11 13.46 11.75 -4.94
CA ASP A 11 13.69 12.99 -5.70
C ASP A 11 12.70 14.15 -5.44
N THR A 12 13.11 15.12 -4.61
CA THR A 12 12.29 16.27 -4.24
C THR A 12 12.86 17.54 -4.86
N ASN A 13 12.13 18.15 -5.80
CA ASN A 13 12.41 19.52 -6.23
C ASN A 13 11.54 20.44 -5.36
N GLU A 14 12.17 21.35 -4.61
CA GLU A 14 11.53 22.10 -3.50
C GLU A 14 10.35 22.99 -3.94
N ASN A 15 10.25 23.27 -5.23
CA ASN A 15 9.24 24.13 -5.83
C ASN A 15 8.14 23.39 -6.62
N MET A 16 8.13 22.05 -6.63
CA MET A 16 7.14 21.27 -7.38
C MET A 16 6.70 20.04 -6.57
N GLN A 17 5.43 20.01 -6.15
CA GLN A 17 4.87 18.87 -5.42
C GLN A 17 4.58 17.71 -6.37
N PHE A 18 5.28 16.60 -6.15
CA PHE A 18 5.08 15.36 -6.90
C PHE A 18 4.81 14.20 -5.95
N THR A 19 3.87 13.33 -6.36
CA THR A 19 3.55 12.10 -5.64
C THR A 19 3.92 10.93 -6.53
N TYR A 20 5.15 10.42 -6.40
CA TYR A 20 5.68 9.35 -7.25
C TYR A 20 5.22 7.95 -6.82
N THR A 21 3.92 7.76 -6.58
CA THR A 21 3.34 6.50 -6.09
C THR A 21 3.71 5.31 -6.97
N GLY A 22 3.66 5.46 -8.30
CA GLY A 22 4.08 4.41 -9.23
C GLY A 22 5.56 4.00 -9.08
N LYS A 23 6.48 4.95 -8.83
CA LYS A 23 7.90 4.63 -8.60
C LYS A 23 8.09 3.92 -7.25
N ALA A 24 7.36 4.35 -6.22
CA ALA A 24 7.38 3.70 -4.90
C ALA A 24 6.88 2.24 -5.00
N LEU A 25 5.79 2.00 -5.75
CA LEU A 25 5.28 0.66 -6.01
C LEU A 25 6.28 -0.19 -6.79
N GLN A 26 6.93 0.38 -7.81
CA GLN A 26 8.00 -0.32 -8.52
C GLN A 26 9.11 -0.76 -7.56
N MET A 27 9.55 0.12 -6.67
CA MET A 27 10.58 -0.20 -5.68
C MET A 27 10.11 -1.30 -4.73
N LEU A 28 8.87 -1.24 -4.25
CA LEU A 28 8.28 -2.27 -3.41
C LEU A 28 8.27 -3.64 -4.10
N ILE A 29 7.81 -3.69 -5.36
CA ILE A 29 7.75 -4.92 -6.15
C ILE A 29 9.15 -5.51 -6.35
N GLN A 30 10.12 -4.67 -6.73
CA GLN A 30 11.46 -5.12 -7.08
C GLN A 30 12.33 -5.44 -5.86
N LYS A 31 12.06 -4.82 -4.71
CA LYS A 31 12.97 -4.88 -3.55
C LYS A 31 12.30 -5.24 -2.23
N GLY A 32 11.04 -4.83 -2.02
CA GLY A 32 10.40 -4.87 -0.70
C GLY A 32 10.23 -6.26 -0.11
N PHE A 33 9.90 -7.25 -0.95
CA PHE A 33 9.67 -8.63 -0.51
C PHE A 33 10.81 -9.60 -0.87
N LEU A 34 11.97 -9.08 -1.27
CA LEU A 34 13.14 -9.93 -1.52
C LEU A 34 13.70 -10.49 -0.21
N LYS A 35 14.12 -11.77 -0.22
CA LYS A 35 14.71 -12.43 0.95
C LYS A 35 15.90 -11.67 1.53
N GLN A 36 16.78 -11.15 0.68
CA GLN A 36 17.95 -10.36 1.10
C GLN A 36 17.59 -9.03 1.80
N ASN A 37 16.35 -8.56 1.61
CA ASN A 37 15.81 -7.34 2.25
C ASN A 37 14.84 -7.68 3.40
N GLY A 38 14.86 -8.91 3.93
CA GLY A 38 14.01 -9.34 5.03
C GLY A 38 12.67 -9.96 4.62
N GLY A 39 12.43 -10.13 3.31
CA GLY A 39 11.27 -10.85 2.80
C GLY A 39 11.27 -12.33 3.21
N ARG A 40 10.08 -12.88 3.44
CA ARG A 40 9.89 -14.30 3.78
C ARG A 40 9.44 -15.08 2.55
N GLY A 41 10.03 -16.26 2.33
CA GLY A 41 9.59 -17.19 1.29
C GLY A 41 8.38 -18.03 1.71
N GLY A 42 7.92 -18.89 0.81
CA GLY A 42 6.80 -19.81 1.08
C GLY A 42 5.45 -19.10 1.06
N LYS A 43 4.46 -19.66 1.76
CA LYS A 43 3.08 -19.16 1.83
C LYS A 43 2.89 -18.03 2.86
N VAL A 44 3.84 -17.10 2.95
CA VAL A 44 3.72 -15.95 3.85
C VAL A 44 3.04 -14.79 3.12
N PRO A 45 1.93 -14.23 3.64
CA PRO A 45 1.26 -13.10 3.01
C PRO A 45 2.16 -11.89 2.85
N LYS A 46 2.04 -11.22 1.70
CA LYS A 46 2.71 -9.96 1.41
C LYS A 46 1.69 -8.85 1.53
N ILE A 47 1.88 -7.94 2.48
CA ILE A 47 0.99 -6.80 2.70
C ILE A 47 1.74 -5.50 2.41
N ALA A 48 1.14 -4.65 1.59
CA ALA A 48 1.58 -3.29 1.34
C ALA A 48 0.57 -2.31 1.93
N ILE A 49 1.05 -1.32 2.69
CA ILE A 49 0.22 -0.23 3.22
C ILE A 49 0.70 1.05 2.57
N ILE A 50 -0.16 1.71 1.81
CA ILE A 50 0.12 2.98 1.13
C ILE A 50 -0.59 4.07 1.91
N ILE A 51 0.17 5.07 2.36
CA ILE A 51 -0.36 6.26 3.03
C ILE A 51 0.01 7.44 2.15
N THR A 52 -0.97 8.23 1.72
CA THR A 52 -0.77 9.35 0.79
C THR A 52 -1.77 10.46 1.09
N ASP A 53 -1.34 11.71 0.93
CA ASP A 53 -2.15 12.93 1.04
C ASP A 53 -2.39 13.59 -0.33
N GLY A 54 -1.58 13.24 -1.33
CA GLY A 54 -1.66 13.74 -2.69
C GLY A 54 -1.96 12.68 -3.73
N LYS A 55 -2.47 13.13 -4.89
CA LYS A 55 -2.72 12.28 -6.05
C LYS A 55 -1.41 11.85 -6.71
N PRO A 56 -1.32 10.61 -7.24
CA PRO A 56 -0.16 10.21 -8.02
C PRO A 56 0.06 11.15 -9.21
N THR A 57 1.30 11.58 -9.44
CA THR A 57 1.64 12.46 -10.56
C THR A 57 1.42 11.79 -11.91
N ASP A 58 1.70 10.49 -12.01
CA ASP A 58 1.42 9.66 -13.20
C ASP A 58 0.47 8.53 -12.82
N ILE A 59 -0.82 8.76 -13.04
CA ILE A 59 -1.88 7.80 -12.70
C ILE A 59 -1.80 6.52 -13.52
N ASN A 60 -1.44 6.62 -14.80
CA ASN A 60 -1.37 5.48 -15.72
C ASN A 60 -0.21 4.55 -15.33
N ALA A 61 0.97 5.10 -15.03
CA ALA A 61 2.07 4.31 -14.50
C ALA A 61 1.73 3.69 -13.15
N THR A 62 1.07 4.44 -12.27
CA THR A 62 0.64 3.94 -10.96
C THR A 62 -0.30 2.76 -11.09
N GLN A 63 -1.34 2.85 -11.92
CA GLN A 63 -2.29 1.76 -12.16
C GLN A 63 -1.61 0.49 -12.70
N ARG A 64 -0.64 0.63 -13.61
CA ARG A 64 0.15 -0.52 -14.09
C ARG A 64 0.90 -1.22 -12.95
N ARG A 65 1.52 -0.45 -12.04
CA ARG A 65 2.25 -1.03 -10.89
C ARG A 65 1.33 -1.62 -9.84
N VAL A 66 0.16 -1.03 -9.62
CA VAL A 66 -0.86 -1.64 -8.74
C VAL A 66 -1.26 -3.00 -9.27
N LYS A 67 -1.57 -3.10 -10.57
CA LYS A 67 -1.94 -4.38 -11.20
C LYS A 67 -0.81 -5.41 -11.04
N GLU A 68 0.43 -5.01 -11.32
CA GLU A 68 1.61 -5.86 -11.17
C GLU A 68 1.77 -6.35 -9.71
N ALA A 69 1.62 -5.47 -8.72
CA ALA A 69 1.71 -5.83 -7.31
C ALA A 69 0.62 -6.83 -6.90
N LYS A 70 -0.64 -6.59 -7.29
CA LYS A 70 -1.77 -7.49 -7.03
C LYS A 70 -1.54 -8.87 -7.67
N GLN A 71 -1.07 -8.91 -8.91
CA GLN A 71 -0.73 -10.17 -9.62
C GLN A 71 0.39 -10.95 -8.93
N GLN A 72 1.29 -10.28 -8.22
CA GLN A 72 2.30 -10.95 -7.39
C GLN A 72 1.74 -11.42 -6.04
N GLY A 73 0.44 -11.33 -5.79
CA GLY A 73 -0.18 -11.72 -4.51
C GLY A 73 0.16 -10.76 -3.37
N ILE A 74 0.44 -9.48 -3.68
CA ILE A 74 0.58 -8.44 -2.67
C ILE A 74 -0.81 -7.89 -2.36
N ILE A 75 -1.23 -7.99 -1.10
CA ILE A 75 -2.47 -7.41 -0.59
C ILE A 75 -2.19 -5.95 -0.28
N MET A 76 -2.92 -5.05 -0.94
CA MET A 76 -2.66 -3.62 -0.87
C MET A 76 -3.75 -2.94 -0.05
N PHE A 77 -3.34 -2.23 1.00
CA PHE A 77 -4.17 -1.31 1.76
C PHE A 77 -3.79 0.13 1.39
N ALA A 78 -4.78 1.00 1.27
CA ALA A 78 -4.59 2.40 0.95
C ALA A 78 -5.26 3.30 2.00
N ILE A 79 -4.53 4.28 2.50
CA ILE A 79 -4.99 5.30 3.42
C ILE A 79 -4.76 6.67 2.75
N GLY A 80 -5.84 7.32 2.34
CA GLY A 80 -5.83 8.71 1.93
C GLY A 80 -5.98 9.62 3.14
N VAL A 81 -5.08 10.59 3.29
CA VAL A 81 -5.08 11.57 4.38
C VAL A 81 -5.56 12.91 3.84
N GLY A 82 -6.40 13.63 4.58
CA GLY A 82 -6.89 14.95 4.17
C GLY A 82 -8.12 14.90 3.27
N GLU A 83 -8.32 15.98 2.50
CA GLU A 83 -9.49 16.12 1.65
C GLU A 83 -9.31 15.46 0.28
N TRP A 84 -10.01 14.34 0.07
CA TRP A 84 -10.04 13.63 -1.20
C TRP A 84 -11.34 13.91 -1.96
N ARG A 85 -11.25 14.66 -3.06
CA ARG A 85 -12.40 14.96 -3.93
C ARG A 85 -12.94 13.74 -4.68
N ASN A 86 -12.10 12.74 -4.92
CA ASN A 86 -12.48 11.52 -5.61
C ASN A 86 -11.94 10.29 -4.86
N LYS A 87 -12.84 9.50 -4.28
CA LYS A 87 -12.46 8.27 -3.56
C LYS A 87 -11.86 7.21 -4.47
N ASP A 88 -12.16 7.25 -5.77
CA ASP A 88 -11.67 6.27 -6.73
C ASP A 88 -10.15 6.28 -6.86
N GLU A 89 -9.51 7.40 -6.54
CA GLU A 89 -8.05 7.54 -6.56
C GLU A 89 -7.38 6.71 -5.46
N ILE A 90 -8.01 6.63 -4.28
CA ILE A 90 -7.56 5.76 -3.18
C ILE A 90 -7.98 4.32 -3.44
N ASN A 91 -9.21 4.11 -3.94
CA ASN A 91 -9.71 2.77 -4.30
C ASN A 91 -8.80 2.08 -5.33
N LEU A 92 -8.27 2.84 -6.29
CA LEU A 92 -7.32 2.36 -7.29
C LEU A 92 -6.13 1.64 -6.65
N LEU A 93 -5.64 2.15 -5.51
CA LEU A 93 -4.45 1.64 -4.83
C LEU A 93 -4.73 0.41 -3.95
N ALA A 94 -5.99 0.15 -3.61
CA ALA A 94 -6.39 -0.90 -2.68
C ALA A 94 -6.73 -2.22 -3.40
N SER A 95 -6.50 -3.36 -2.73
CA SER A 95 -6.94 -4.68 -3.18
C SER A 95 -8.44 -4.88 -2.98
N ASP A 96 -9.01 -5.84 -3.70
CA ASP A 96 -10.40 -6.25 -3.49
C ASP A 96 -10.56 -7.06 -2.19
N PRO A 97 -11.71 -6.95 -1.49
CA PRO A 97 -12.77 -5.98 -1.75
C PRO A 97 -12.37 -4.58 -1.24
N VAL A 98 -12.59 -3.55 -2.06
CA VAL A 98 -12.07 -2.19 -1.86
C VAL A 98 -12.51 -1.57 -0.53
N ASP A 99 -13.75 -1.78 -0.11
CA ASP A 99 -14.31 -1.27 1.15
C ASP A 99 -13.57 -1.77 2.41
N LYS A 100 -12.82 -2.88 2.30
CA LYS A 100 -12.02 -3.43 3.39
C LYS A 100 -10.57 -2.97 3.37
N HIS A 101 -10.11 -2.38 2.27
CA HIS A 101 -8.70 -2.08 2.03
C HIS A 101 -8.42 -0.61 1.75
N ALA A 102 -9.42 0.19 1.40
CA ALA A 102 -9.33 1.63 1.18
C ALA A 102 -9.92 2.42 2.36
N PHE A 103 -9.18 3.41 2.85
CA PHE A 103 -9.59 4.26 3.96
C PHE A 103 -9.29 5.72 3.66
N LEU A 104 -10.14 6.60 4.16
CA LEU A 104 -9.90 8.04 4.20
C LEU A 104 -9.90 8.48 5.66
N ILE A 105 -8.94 9.31 6.02
CA ILE A 105 -8.83 9.93 7.33
C ILE A 105 -8.60 11.43 7.17
N GLU A 106 -8.98 12.21 8.18
CA GLU A 106 -8.94 13.67 8.11
C GLU A 106 -7.52 14.22 8.14
N ASP A 107 -6.66 13.66 9.00
CA ASP A 107 -5.28 14.10 9.19
C ASP A 107 -4.38 12.94 9.66
N PHE A 108 -3.08 13.22 9.81
CA PHE A 108 -2.13 12.23 10.28
C PHE A 108 -2.32 11.88 11.77
N ASP A 109 -2.86 12.79 12.59
CA ASP A 109 -3.12 12.53 14.01
C ASP A 109 -4.21 11.47 14.19
N SER A 110 -5.19 11.45 13.28
CA SER A 110 -6.24 10.45 13.18
C SER A 110 -5.72 9.03 12.89
N LEU A 111 -4.48 8.87 12.42
CA LEU A 111 -3.87 7.53 12.29
C LEU A 111 -3.75 6.83 13.64
N SER A 112 -3.46 7.56 14.71
CA SER A 112 -3.26 6.99 16.04
C SER A 112 -4.52 6.31 16.59
N SER A 113 -5.68 6.94 16.38
CA SER A 113 -6.98 6.39 16.78
C SER A 113 -7.42 5.23 15.88
N PHE A 114 -6.94 5.21 14.64
CA PHE A 114 -7.25 4.17 13.66
C PHE A 114 -6.29 2.97 13.72
N GLU A 115 -5.10 3.13 14.29
CA GLU A 115 -4.00 2.15 14.24
C GLU A 115 -4.43 0.76 14.71
N ALA A 116 -5.05 0.64 15.89
CA ALA A 116 -5.45 -0.66 16.44
C ALA A 116 -6.50 -1.36 15.55
N LYS A 117 -7.46 -0.60 15.04
CA LYS A 117 -8.51 -1.12 14.14
C LYS A 117 -7.91 -1.53 12.80
N PHE A 118 -6.98 -0.74 12.28
CA PHE A 118 -6.29 -1.01 11.03
C PHE A 118 -5.38 -2.24 11.14
N ALA A 119 -4.60 -2.35 12.21
CA ALA A 119 -3.77 -3.52 12.50
C ALA A 119 -4.61 -4.81 12.55
N LYS A 120 -5.80 -4.77 13.18
CA LYS A 120 -6.70 -5.92 13.18
C LYS A 120 -7.19 -6.30 11.78
N LYS A 121 -7.48 -5.31 10.93
CA LYS A 121 -7.90 -5.53 9.54
C LYS A 121 -6.78 -6.15 8.70
N THR A 122 -5.55 -5.63 8.81
CA THR A 122 -4.40 -6.17 8.08
C THR A 122 -4.06 -7.60 8.53
N CYS A 123 -4.14 -7.90 9.84
CA CYS A 123 -4.00 -9.27 10.34
C CYS A 123 -5.09 -10.21 9.80
N THR A 124 -6.34 -9.77 9.76
CA THR A 124 -7.45 -10.57 9.21
C THR A 124 -7.21 -10.92 7.74
N ALA A 125 -6.80 -9.94 6.92
CA ALA A 125 -6.49 -10.16 5.52
C ALA A 125 -5.32 -11.14 5.33
N ALA A 126 -4.28 -11.04 6.18
CA ALA A 126 -3.16 -11.99 6.17
C ALA A 126 -3.64 -13.43 6.43
N ILE A 127 -4.48 -13.64 7.45
CA ILE A 127 -5.01 -14.95 7.80
C ILE A 127 -5.87 -15.51 6.65
N GLN A 128 -6.71 -14.68 6.05
CA GLN A 128 -7.53 -15.06 4.90
C GLN A 128 -6.67 -15.52 3.72
N ALA A 129 -5.60 -14.79 3.40
CA ALA A 129 -4.69 -15.16 2.31
C ALA A 129 -3.93 -16.47 2.55
N ILE A 130 -3.68 -16.85 3.82
CA ILE A 130 -3.10 -18.17 4.15
C ILE A 130 -4.14 -19.28 3.96
N SER A 131 -5.40 -19.01 4.27
CA SER A 131 -6.49 -19.97 4.18
C SER A 131 -7.04 -20.18 2.76
N MET A 132 -6.78 -19.25 1.84
CA MET A 132 -7.26 -19.34 0.46
C MET A 132 -6.43 -20.34 -0.37
N PRO A 133 -7.06 -21.27 -1.11
CA PRO A 133 -6.36 -22.12 -2.07
C PRO A 133 -5.81 -21.29 -3.24
N PRO A 134 -4.76 -21.77 -3.93
CA PRO A 134 -4.00 -20.98 -4.92
C PRO A 134 -4.76 -20.56 -6.20
N GLU A 135 -6.04 -20.90 -6.37
CA GLU A 135 -6.79 -20.68 -7.62
C GLU A 135 -7.87 -19.57 -7.53
N GLY A 136 -7.76 -18.66 -6.55
CA GLY A 136 -8.79 -17.65 -6.27
C GLY A 136 -8.49 -16.22 -6.73
N PHE A 137 -7.78 -16.01 -7.84
CA PHE A 137 -7.56 -14.69 -8.46
C PHE A 137 -7.79 -14.73 -9.97
#